data_AF-A0A1A2G9X1-F1
#
_entry.id   AF-A0A1A2G9X1-F1
#
_cell.length_a   1.000
_cell.length_b   1.000
_cell.length_c   1.000
_cell.angle_alpha   90.00
_cell.angle_beta   90.00
_cell.angle_gamma   90.00
#
_symmetry.space_group_name_H-M   'P 1'
#
loop_
_entity.id
_entity.type
_entity.pdbx_description
1 polymer ?
#
loop_
_entity_poly.entity_id
_entity_poly.type
_entity_poly.pdbx_seq_one_letter_code
_entity_poly.pdbx_strand_id
1 'polypeptide(L)'
;MHEAVTALREAADTEDPTVVFAVTQKAIASALKVIMRADDSSGIIGDACRDLLDLHPRLAELARPATAQLIDWMIKFQFENDCDYFTIDPVAYAPALGERGIARYRAKLEAIAASLGPRPSDDQRWTAPHAGDWLTLDWNAQRLAVLDRDVDAIIRTHARDRRVAAWHQNTAEALEEIGQIDLAIDWAKQATDFDSGHQSRRAANYWCELLARYRPDNLLAARAEVFRRWPSSTTAADLYQAAGAAWPDYREEVFARLAAMSPRDTVVFALAHLKDVPLAWNLAHNLGLDDDRTWSDLAKAYEKFDPLAVLPVQTALAESELVEADAQRYRSAARRLKRMRKLAAGSDQAAEVDELIATLRHRYHRRPRLQLEFDRAGLPSH
;
A
#
# COMPACT_ATOMS: atom_id res chain seq x y z
N MET A 1 16.76 10.14 -11.60
CA MET A 1 15.67 11.14 -11.50
C MET A 1 15.56 11.71 -10.10
N HIS A 2 15.41 10.89 -9.05
CA HIS A 2 15.38 11.37 -7.66
C HIS A 2 16.54 12.30 -7.28
N GLU A 3 17.79 11.96 -7.64
CA GLU A 3 18.94 12.86 -7.39
C GLU A 3 18.79 14.25 -8.01
N ALA A 4 18.20 14.34 -9.21
CA ALA A 4 17.94 15.63 -9.86
C ALA A 4 16.83 16.41 -9.16
N VAL A 5 15.83 15.71 -8.61
CA VAL A 5 14.77 16.35 -7.80
C VAL A 5 15.34 16.82 -6.46
N THR A 6 16.21 16.04 -5.82
CA THR A 6 16.95 16.45 -4.62
C THR A 6 17.79 17.70 -4.90
N ALA A 7 18.53 17.72 -6.01
CA ALA A 7 19.32 18.89 -6.40
C ALA A 7 18.45 20.14 -6.62
N LEU A 8 17.24 20.00 -7.19
CA LEU A 8 16.30 21.13 -7.32
C LEU A 8 15.74 21.60 -5.98
N ARG A 9 15.53 20.68 -5.03
CA ARG A 9 15.12 21.02 -3.65
C ARG A 9 16.22 21.79 -2.93
N GLU A 10 17.47 21.33 -3.03
CA GLU A 10 18.62 22.03 -2.44
C GLU A 10 18.82 23.40 -3.09
N ALA A 11 18.71 23.48 -4.41
CA ALA A 11 18.81 24.75 -5.13
C ALA A 11 17.69 25.74 -4.76
N ALA A 12 16.50 25.26 -4.37
CA ALA A 12 15.41 26.12 -3.91
C ALA A 12 15.79 26.96 -2.67
N ASP A 13 16.75 26.49 -1.88
CA ASP A 13 17.23 27.16 -0.66
C ASP A 13 18.47 28.04 -0.91
N THR A 14 19.23 27.77 -1.98
CA THR A 14 20.56 28.39 -2.20
C THR A 14 20.67 29.27 -3.44
N GLU A 15 19.81 29.05 -4.44
CA GLU A 15 19.88 29.70 -5.75
C GLU A 15 18.73 30.71 -5.95
N ASP A 16 18.76 31.48 -7.05
CA ASP A 16 17.67 32.39 -7.42
C ASP A 16 16.35 31.61 -7.65
N PRO A 17 15.29 31.85 -6.84
CA PRO A 17 14.02 31.14 -6.96
C PRO A 17 13.40 31.22 -8.35
N THR A 18 13.62 32.32 -9.09
CA THR A 18 13.09 32.49 -10.45
C THR A 18 13.72 31.49 -11.42
N VAL A 19 15.02 31.25 -11.27
CA VAL A 19 15.76 30.27 -12.08
C VAL A 19 15.31 28.86 -11.74
N VAL A 20 15.26 28.53 -10.44
CA VAL A 20 14.87 27.19 -9.97
C VAL A 20 13.42 26.87 -10.36
N PHE A 21 12.51 27.84 -10.25
CA PHE A 21 11.12 27.72 -10.68
C PHE A 21 11.01 27.39 -12.17
N ALA A 22 11.71 28.15 -13.03
CA ALA A 22 11.69 27.92 -14.47
C ALA A 22 12.31 26.56 -14.86
N VAL A 23 13.36 26.13 -14.18
CA VAL A 23 13.96 24.80 -14.38
C VAL A 23 12.99 23.71 -13.94
N THR A 24 12.32 23.88 -12.80
CA THR A 24 11.33 22.93 -12.29
C THR A 24 10.16 22.75 -13.24
N GLN A 25 9.63 23.83 -13.84
CA GLN A 25 8.59 23.73 -14.88
C GLN A 25 9.04 22.91 -16.09
N LYS A 26 10.28 23.13 -16.56
CA LYS A 26 10.85 22.35 -17.66
C LYS A 26 11.09 20.88 -17.28
N ALA A 27 11.51 20.64 -16.03
CA ALA A 27 11.70 19.31 -15.49
C ALA A 27 10.37 18.55 -15.43
N ILE A 28 9.29 19.16 -14.95
CA ILE A 28 7.93 18.59 -14.96
C ILE A 28 7.52 18.19 -16.38
N ALA A 29 7.59 19.13 -17.34
CA ALA A 29 7.22 18.87 -18.72
C ALA A 29 8.04 17.73 -19.37
N SER A 30 9.29 17.57 -18.95
CA SER A 30 10.18 16.51 -19.44
C SER A 30 9.89 15.17 -18.78
N ALA A 31 9.70 15.15 -17.46
CA ALA A 31 9.39 13.96 -16.69
C ALA A 31 8.05 13.33 -17.11
N LEU A 32 7.03 14.16 -17.36
CA LEU A 32 5.74 13.70 -17.88
C LEU A 32 5.85 13.04 -19.27
N LYS A 33 6.71 13.56 -20.15
CA LYS A 33 6.96 12.92 -21.45
C LYS A 33 7.67 11.58 -21.32
N VAL A 34 8.53 11.45 -20.31
CA VAL A 34 9.28 10.20 -20.05
C VAL A 34 8.34 9.14 -19.48
N ILE A 35 7.53 9.47 -18.47
CA ILE A 35 6.66 8.47 -17.82
C ILE A 35 5.60 7.91 -18.77
N MET A 36 5.10 8.70 -19.71
CA MET A 36 4.17 8.23 -20.74
C MET A 36 4.77 7.18 -21.69
N ARG A 37 6.09 7.01 -21.70
CA ARG A 37 6.82 6.14 -22.65
C ARG A 37 7.66 5.06 -21.97
N ALA A 38 7.77 5.10 -20.64
CA ALA A 38 8.62 4.21 -19.88
C ALA A 38 7.77 3.23 -19.06
N ASP A 39 8.28 2.00 -18.90
CA ASP A 39 7.74 1.08 -17.90
C ASP A 39 8.18 1.57 -16.52
N ASP A 40 7.24 2.13 -15.76
CA ASP A 40 7.44 2.58 -14.40
C ASP A 40 6.81 1.64 -13.38
N SER A 41 6.84 0.33 -13.63
CA SER A 41 6.40 -0.68 -12.65
C SER A 41 7.14 -0.56 -11.30
N SER A 42 8.32 0.06 -11.28
CA SER A 42 9.06 0.37 -10.06
C SER A 42 8.56 1.59 -9.28
N GLY A 43 7.73 2.45 -9.89
CA GLY A 43 7.20 3.70 -9.32
C GLY A 43 8.19 4.87 -9.29
N ILE A 44 9.45 4.66 -9.68
CA ILE A 44 10.55 5.62 -9.55
C ILE A 44 10.27 6.90 -10.34
N ILE A 45 9.71 6.80 -11.54
CA ILE A 45 9.46 7.96 -12.39
C ILE A 45 8.24 8.72 -11.88
N GLY A 46 7.19 8.00 -11.48
CA GLY A 46 5.97 8.55 -10.90
C GLY A 46 6.25 9.30 -9.61
N ASP A 47 7.07 8.75 -8.71
CA ASP A 47 7.47 9.39 -7.47
C ASP A 47 8.24 10.69 -7.75
N ALA A 48 9.18 10.69 -8.71
CA ALA A 48 9.89 11.90 -9.11
C ALA A 48 8.96 12.97 -9.73
N CYS A 49 7.95 12.57 -10.50
CA CYS A 49 6.95 13.49 -11.03
C CYS A 49 6.12 14.14 -9.91
N ARG A 50 5.67 13.36 -8.92
CA ARG A 50 4.94 13.88 -7.76
C ARG A 50 5.81 14.85 -6.95
N ASP A 51 7.06 14.46 -6.69
CA ASP A 51 8.00 15.32 -5.96
C ASP A 51 8.25 16.68 -6.65
N LEU A 52 8.32 16.69 -7.99
CA LEU A 52 8.44 17.93 -8.76
C LEU A 52 7.16 18.78 -8.69
N LEU A 53 5.99 18.15 -8.77
CA LEU A 53 4.70 18.84 -8.67
C LEU A 53 4.45 19.41 -7.28
N ASP A 54 4.93 18.75 -6.22
CA ASP A 54 4.89 19.23 -4.85
C ASP A 54 5.86 20.39 -4.59
N LEU A 55 7.00 20.41 -5.29
CA LEU A 55 8.00 21.48 -5.20
C LEU A 55 7.54 22.76 -5.92
N HIS A 56 6.86 22.61 -7.06
CA HIS A 56 6.46 23.73 -7.92
C HIS A 56 5.64 24.85 -7.23
N PRO A 57 4.57 24.58 -6.44
CA PRO A 57 3.83 25.64 -5.76
C PRO A 57 4.69 26.38 -4.71
N ARG A 58 5.59 25.69 -4.03
CA ARG A 58 6.53 26.31 -3.06
C ARG A 58 7.47 27.28 -3.77
N LEU A 59 8.03 26.86 -4.90
CA LEU A 59 8.86 27.73 -5.73
C LEU A 59 8.06 28.88 -6.35
N ALA A 60 6.79 28.67 -6.69
CA ALA A 60 5.93 29.74 -7.20
C ALA A 60 5.73 30.85 -6.15
N GLU A 61 5.59 30.49 -4.87
CA GLU A 61 5.47 31.46 -3.77
C GLU A 61 6.75 32.29 -3.61
N LEU A 62 7.92 31.65 -3.70
CA LEU A 62 9.22 32.30 -3.58
C LEU A 62 9.55 33.17 -4.81
N ALA A 63 9.40 32.63 -6.01
CA ALA A 63 9.74 33.28 -7.27
C ALA A 63 8.75 34.38 -7.68
N ARG A 64 7.50 34.31 -7.17
CA ARG A 64 6.40 35.23 -7.50
C ARG A 64 6.27 35.50 -9.00
N PRO A 65 6.07 34.46 -9.83
CA PRO A 65 5.87 34.65 -11.26
C PRO A 65 4.61 35.50 -11.50
N ALA A 66 4.48 36.07 -12.70
CA ALA A 66 3.27 36.81 -13.05
C ALA A 66 2.04 35.91 -12.86
N THR A 67 1.07 36.35 -12.04
CA THR A 67 -0.11 35.56 -11.66
C THR A 67 -0.85 34.98 -12.86
N ALA A 68 -0.95 35.74 -13.96
CA ALA A 68 -1.57 35.27 -15.19
C ALA A 68 -0.82 34.09 -15.83
N GLN A 69 0.51 34.11 -15.83
CA GLN A 69 1.34 33.03 -16.37
C GLN A 69 1.23 31.76 -15.52
N LEU A 70 1.18 31.90 -14.19
CA LEU A 70 1.01 30.77 -13.29
C LEU A 70 -0.37 30.12 -13.49
N ILE A 71 -1.44 30.93 -13.55
CA ILE A 71 -2.79 30.45 -13.83
C ILE A 71 -2.85 29.76 -15.20
N ASP A 72 -2.24 30.34 -16.24
CA ASP A 72 -2.20 29.73 -17.58
C ASP A 72 -1.49 28.39 -17.57
N TRP A 73 -0.37 28.28 -16.83
CA TRP A 73 0.33 27.02 -16.65
C TRP A 73 -0.55 25.98 -15.93
N MET A 74 -1.23 26.37 -14.85
CA MET A 74 -2.11 25.48 -14.08
C MET A 74 -3.27 24.95 -14.93
N ILE A 75 -3.89 25.81 -15.75
CA ILE A 75 -4.97 25.40 -16.65
C ILE A 75 -4.45 24.44 -17.73
N LYS A 76 -3.34 24.78 -18.39
CA LYS A 76 -2.73 23.92 -19.41
C LYS A 76 -2.34 22.56 -18.86
N PHE A 77 -1.75 22.54 -17.66
CA PHE A 77 -1.37 21.29 -17.00
C PHE A 77 -2.57 20.36 -16.76
N GLN A 78 -3.74 20.91 -16.46
CA GLN A 78 -4.90 20.13 -16.05
C GLN A 78 -5.87 19.78 -17.18
N PHE A 79 -5.94 20.61 -18.24
CA PHE A 79 -6.92 20.45 -19.31
C PHE A 79 -6.31 20.17 -20.69
N GLU A 80 -5.04 20.50 -20.90
CA GLU A 80 -4.37 20.33 -22.21
C GLU A 80 -3.25 19.29 -22.18
N ASN A 81 -2.93 18.73 -21.02
CA ASN A 81 -1.84 17.77 -20.86
C ASN A 81 -2.30 16.35 -21.20
N ASP A 82 -1.53 15.66 -22.03
CA ASP A 82 -1.81 14.27 -22.42
C ASP A 82 -1.57 13.26 -21.28
N CYS A 83 -0.85 13.66 -20.22
CA CYS A 83 -0.59 12.81 -19.06
C CYS A 83 -1.65 13.06 -17.97
N ASP A 84 -2.61 12.14 -17.85
CA ASP A 84 -3.74 12.18 -16.91
C ASP A 84 -3.45 11.50 -15.56
N TYR A 85 -2.24 10.97 -15.36
CA TYR A 85 -1.84 10.29 -14.12
C TYR A 85 -1.64 11.23 -12.92
N PHE A 86 -1.47 12.53 -13.18
CA PHE A 86 -1.11 13.52 -12.16
C PHE A 86 -2.11 14.67 -12.14
N THR A 87 -2.35 15.18 -10.93
CA THR A 87 -3.13 16.39 -10.71
C THR A 87 -2.30 17.39 -9.92
N ILE A 88 -2.70 18.66 -9.96
CA ILE A 88 -2.17 19.69 -9.08
C ILE A 88 -3.24 20.09 -8.08
N ASP A 89 -2.83 20.51 -6.89
CA ASP A 89 -3.73 20.97 -5.85
C ASP A 89 -3.81 22.50 -5.82
N PRO A 90 -4.95 23.12 -6.19
CA PRO A 90 -5.15 24.57 -6.09
C PRO A 90 -4.87 25.17 -4.71
N VAL A 91 -5.07 24.41 -3.61
CA VAL A 91 -4.76 24.86 -2.25
C VAL A 91 -3.28 25.21 -2.11
N ALA A 92 -2.39 24.38 -2.67
CA ALA A 92 -0.95 24.59 -2.60
C ALA A 92 -0.48 25.86 -3.34
N TYR A 93 -1.23 26.32 -4.34
CA TYR A 93 -0.91 27.54 -5.10
C TYR A 93 -1.51 28.81 -4.50
N ALA A 94 -2.38 28.71 -3.49
CA ALA A 94 -3.02 29.87 -2.89
C ALA A 94 -2.04 30.92 -2.34
N PRO A 95 -0.91 30.55 -1.69
CA PRO A 95 0.08 31.53 -1.24
C PRO A 95 0.70 32.35 -2.39
N ALA A 96 0.98 31.71 -3.53
CA ALA A 96 1.57 32.37 -4.70
C ALA A 96 0.54 33.23 -5.48
N LEU A 97 -0.72 32.81 -5.51
CA LEU A 97 -1.79 33.48 -6.25
C LEU A 97 -2.43 34.64 -5.47
N GLY A 98 -2.54 34.50 -4.15
CA GLY A 98 -3.36 35.37 -3.31
C GLY A 98 -4.85 35.38 -3.70
N GLU A 99 -5.68 36.12 -2.96
CA GLU A 99 -7.13 36.16 -3.17
C GLU A 99 -7.52 36.56 -4.60
N ARG A 100 -6.87 37.59 -5.16
CA ARG A 100 -7.14 38.06 -6.52
C ARG A 100 -6.75 37.03 -7.58
N GLY A 101 -5.65 36.29 -7.38
CA GLY A 101 -5.23 35.22 -8.28
C GLY A 101 -6.19 34.04 -8.22
N ILE A 102 -6.62 33.64 -7.03
CA ILE A 102 -7.64 32.59 -6.85
C ILE A 102 -8.97 32.99 -7.51
N ALA A 103 -9.43 34.24 -7.34
CA ALA A 103 -10.64 34.72 -8.02
C ALA A 103 -10.52 34.64 -9.56
N ARG A 104 -9.36 35.00 -10.11
CA ARG A 104 -9.09 34.86 -11.56
C ARG A 104 -9.02 33.41 -12.00
N TYR A 105 -8.46 32.53 -11.17
CA TYR A 105 -8.39 31.10 -11.44
C TYR A 105 -9.80 30.49 -11.49
N ARG A 106 -10.68 30.82 -10.52
CA ARG A 106 -12.10 30.44 -10.53
C ARG A 106 -12.81 30.89 -11.81
N ALA A 107 -12.63 32.14 -12.21
CA ALA A 107 -13.22 32.67 -13.45
C ALA A 107 -12.77 31.91 -14.71
N LYS A 108 -11.53 31.41 -14.75
CA LYS A 108 -11.08 30.55 -15.86
C LYS A 108 -11.75 29.18 -15.85
N LEU A 109 -11.88 28.55 -14.69
CA LEU A 109 -12.58 27.27 -14.55
C LEU A 109 -14.06 27.40 -14.94
N GLU A 110 -14.72 28.49 -14.55
CA GLU A 110 -16.10 28.78 -14.95
C GLU A 110 -16.24 28.98 -16.46
N ALA A 111 -15.31 29.70 -17.09
CA ALA A 111 -15.29 29.86 -18.54
C ALA A 111 -15.10 28.53 -19.28
N ILE A 112 -14.25 27.64 -18.76
CA ILE A 112 -14.09 26.28 -19.29
C ILE A 112 -15.40 25.52 -19.14
N ALA A 113 -15.97 25.46 -17.93
CA ALA A 113 -17.22 24.75 -17.68
C ALA A 113 -18.36 25.21 -18.59
N ALA A 114 -18.49 26.52 -18.83
CA ALA A 114 -19.47 27.10 -19.74
C ALA A 114 -19.30 26.66 -21.20
N SER A 115 -18.08 26.30 -21.61
CA SER A 115 -17.76 25.84 -22.97
C SER A 115 -18.05 24.35 -23.21
N LEU A 116 -18.14 23.54 -22.15
CA LEU A 116 -18.31 22.08 -22.24
C LEU A 116 -19.78 21.64 -22.46
N GLY A 117 -20.73 22.57 -22.36
CA GLY A 117 -22.16 22.28 -22.46
C GLY A 117 -22.77 21.79 -21.14
N PRO A 118 -23.90 21.05 -21.17
CA PRO A 118 -24.56 20.60 -19.96
C PRO A 118 -23.70 19.58 -19.20
N ARG A 119 -23.65 19.74 -17.87
CA ARG A 119 -22.92 18.83 -17.00
C ARG A 119 -23.55 17.43 -17.03
N PRO A 120 -22.76 16.36 -17.22
CA PRO A 120 -23.28 15.00 -17.23
C PRO A 120 -23.78 14.59 -15.84
N SER A 121 -24.76 13.69 -15.82
CA SER A 121 -25.17 13.00 -14.60
C SER A 121 -24.09 12.00 -14.14
N ASP A 122 -24.13 11.63 -12.86
CA ASP A 122 -23.10 10.75 -12.27
C ASP A 122 -23.02 9.37 -12.95
N ASP A 123 -24.11 8.87 -13.52
CA ASP A 123 -24.15 7.60 -14.28
C ASP A 123 -23.48 7.68 -15.67
N GLN A 124 -23.40 8.87 -16.25
CA GLN A 124 -22.80 9.10 -17.58
C GLN A 124 -21.38 9.62 -17.53
N ARG A 125 -20.83 9.78 -16.32
CA ARG A 125 -19.59 10.52 -16.05
C ARG A 125 -18.36 10.05 -16.83
N TRP A 126 -18.27 8.76 -17.12
CA TRP A 126 -17.13 8.17 -17.84
C TRP A 126 -17.33 8.11 -19.35
N THR A 127 -18.56 8.27 -19.82
CA THR A 127 -18.93 8.08 -21.24
C THR A 127 -19.35 9.36 -21.92
N ALA A 128 -19.62 10.41 -21.16
CA ALA A 128 -20.01 11.70 -21.70
C ALA A 128 -18.87 12.37 -22.49
N PRO A 129 -19.19 13.19 -23.50
CA PRO A 129 -18.22 14.11 -24.08
C PRO A 129 -17.54 14.94 -22.98
N HIS A 130 -16.23 15.18 -23.11
CA HIS A 130 -15.46 15.95 -22.15
C HIS A 130 -15.44 15.37 -20.72
N ALA A 131 -15.62 14.04 -20.57
CA ALA A 131 -15.57 13.38 -19.26
C ALA A 131 -14.32 13.75 -18.43
N GLY A 132 -13.14 13.78 -19.07
CA GLY A 132 -11.89 14.21 -18.43
C GLY A 132 -11.95 15.64 -17.90
N ASP A 133 -12.41 16.59 -18.72
CA ASP A 133 -12.54 17.99 -18.32
C ASP A 133 -13.52 18.17 -17.15
N TRP A 134 -14.64 17.45 -17.15
CA TRP A 134 -15.58 17.46 -16.03
C TRP A 134 -14.98 16.87 -14.74
N LEU A 135 -14.20 15.80 -14.84
CA LEU A 135 -13.47 15.24 -13.70
C LEU A 135 -12.44 16.23 -13.14
N THR A 136 -11.72 16.93 -14.01
CA THR A 136 -10.78 17.98 -13.63
C THR A 136 -11.49 19.16 -12.94
N LEU A 137 -12.66 19.58 -13.45
CA LEU A 137 -13.48 20.60 -12.79
C LEU A 137 -13.96 20.16 -11.41
N ASP A 138 -14.32 18.88 -11.25
CA ASP A 138 -14.75 18.33 -9.96
C ASP A 138 -13.64 18.29 -8.94
N TRP A 139 -12.44 17.88 -9.37
CA TRP A 139 -11.24 17.94 -8.56
C TRP A 139 -10.97 19.38 -8.08
N ASN A 140 -11.05 20.36 -8.99
CA ASN A 140 -10.87 21.77 -8.63
C ASN A 140 -11.94 22.27 -7.64
N ALA A 141 -13.20 21.91 -7.86
CA ALA A 141 -14.28 22.27 -6.94
C ALA A 141 -14.06 21.69 -5.54
N GLN A 142 -13.60 20.44 -5.44
CA GLN A 142 -13.26 19.78 -4.18
C GLN A 142 -12.15 20.56 -3.45
N ARG A 143 -11.03 20.82 -4.13
CA ARG A 143 -9.88 21.49 -3.51
C ARG A 143 -10.15 22.96 -3.18
N LEU A 144 -10.93 23.68 -4.00
CA LEU A 144 -11.35 25.05 -3.70
C LEU A 144 -12.30 25.12 -2.50
N ALA A 145 -13.13 24.10 -2.25
CA ALA A 145 -13.93 24.01 -1.03
C ALA A 145 -13.05 23.85 0.23
N VAL A 146 -11.96 23.07 0.11
CA VAL A 146 -10.94 22.94 1.16
C VAL A 146 -10.21 24.26 1.40
N LEU A 147 -9.82 24.96 0.32
CA LEU A 147 -9.20 26.29 0.42
C LEU A 147 -10.10 27.28 1.17
N ASP A 148 -11.39 27.27 0.85
CA ASP A 148 -12.39 28.14 1.49
C ASP A 148 -12.71 27.70 2.93
N ARG A 149 -12.23 26.51 3.35
CA ARG A 149 -12.55 25.88 4.64
C ARG A 149 -14.06 25.72 4.85
N ASP A 150 -14.82 25.55 3.76
CA ASP A 150 -16.28 25.44 3.75
C ASP A 150 -16.70 23.98 3.91
N VAL A 151 -17.13 23.62 5.12
CA VAL A 151 -17.58 22.28 5.50
C VAL A 151 -18.72 21.79 4.61
N ASP A 152 -19.71 22.64 4.33
CA ASP A 152 -20.87 22.26 3.53
C ASP A 152 -20.46 22.03 2.08
N ALA A 153 -19.58 22.86 1.52
CA ALA A 153 -19.03 22.66 0.19
C ALA A 153 -18.18 21.40 0.09
N ILE A 154 -17.37 21.09 1.11
CA ILE A 154 -16.59 19.85 1.19
C ILE A 154 -17.53 18.65 1.15
N ILE A 155 -18.55 18.61 2.01
CA ILE A 155 -19.52 17.51 2.04
C ILE A 155 -20.22 17.36 0.69
N ARG A 156 -20.68 18.45 0.06
CA ARG A 156 -21.35 18.41 -1.25
C ARG A 156 -20.43 17.85 -2.35
N THR A 157 -19.17 18.25 -2.39
CA THR A 157 -18.24 17.94 -3.48
C THR A 157 -17.53 16.59 -3.32
N HIS A 158 -17.24 16.18 -2.09
CA HIS A 158 -16.51 14.93 -1.79
C HIS A 158 -17.47 13.75 -1.60
N ALA A 159 -18.54 13.92 -0.82
CA ALA A 159 -19.45 12.82 -0.49
C ALA A 159 -20.42 12.48 -1.63
N ARG A 160 -20.73 13.46 -2.51
CA ARG A 160 -21.60 13.30 -3.68
C ARG A 160 -22.94 12.63 -3.31
N ASP A 161 -23.33 11.56 -4.00
CA ASP A 161 -24.55 10.77 -3.70
C ASP A 161 -24.40 9.82 -2.50
N ARG A 162 -23.20 9.76 -1.88
CA ARG A 162 -22.86 8.98 -0.69
C ARG A 162 -22.93 7.46 -0.86
N ARG A 163 -22.94 6.94 -2.10
CA ARG A 163 -23.07 5.49 -2.40
C ARG A 163 -21.74 4.75 -2.50
N VAL A 164 -20.61 5.40 -2.19
CA VAL A 164 -19.28 4.81 -2.29
C VAL A 164 -18.51 5.08 -1.00
N ALA A 165 -18.02 4.03 -0.32
CA ALA A 165 -17.23 4.14 0.91
C ALA A 165 -16.04 5.10 0.77
N ALA A 166 -15.35 5.05 -0.38
CA ALA A 166 -14.22 5.95 -0.67
C ALA A 166 -14.62 7.43 -0.66
N TRP A 167 -15.86 7.80 -1.01
CA TRP A 167 -16.29 9.20 -1.00
C TRP A 167 -16.51 9.72 0.42
N HIS A 168 -16.94 8.86 1.35
CA HIS A 168 -16.97 9.19 2.78
C HIS A 168 -15.55 9.38 3.33
N GLN A 169 -14.60 8.50 2.97
CA GLN A 169 -13.20 8.65 3.36
C GLN A 169 -12.59 9.94 2.80
N ASN A 170 -12.78 10.24 1.52
CA ASN A 170 -12.28 11.49 0.91
C ASN A 170 -12.86 12.74 1.60
N THR A 171 -14.12 12.66 2.06
CA THR A 171 -14.75 13.74 2.83
C THR A 171 -14.07 13.90 4.19
N ALA A 172 -13.75 12.79 4.87
CA ALA A 172 -13.02 12.81 6.13
C ALA A 172 -11.62 13.42 5.99
N GLU A 173 -10.87 13.05 4.96
CA GLU A 173 -9.53 13.61 4.66
C GLU A 173 -9.58 15.13 4.44
N ALA A 174 -10.54 15.61 3.66
CA ALA A 174 -10.73 17.05 3.44
C ALA A 174 -11.11 17.81 4.72
N LEU A 175 -11.91 17.20 5.60
CA LEU A 175 -12.28 17.78 6.89
C LEU A 175 -11.10 17.79 7.88
N GLU A 176 -10.27 16.74 7.88
CA GLU A 176 -9.05 16.69 8.67
C GLU A 176 -8.11 17.83 8.27
N GLU A 177 -7.93 18.04 6.95
CA GLU A 177 -7.03 19.06 6.41
C GLU A 177 -7.41 20.48 6.87
N ILE A 178 -8.71 20.78 6.98
CA ILE A 178 -9.18 22.08 7.49
C ILE A 178 -9.28 22.11 9.02
N GLY A 179 -8.87 21.06 9.72
CA GLY A 179 -8.86 20.97 11.18
C GLY A 179 -10.22 20.67 11.82
N GLN A 180 -11.21 20.23 11.04
CA GLN A 180 -12.52 19.79 11.54
C GLN A 180 -12.45 18.32 12.00
N ILE A 181 -11.65 18.09 13.05
CA ILE A 181 -11.21 16.75 13.45
C ILE A 181 -12.36 15.83 13.89
N ASP A 182 -13.32 16.34 14.66
CA ASP A 182 -14.45 15.51 15.10
C ASP A 182 -15.31 15.06 13.92
N LEU A 183 -15.58 15.96 12.96
CA LEU A 183 -16.26 15.60 11.72
C LEU A 183 -15.43 14.61 10.89
N ALA A 184 -14.12 14.80 10.79
CA ALA A 184 -13.25 13.87 10.07
C ALA A 184 -13.34 12.44 10.65
N ILE A 185 -13.30 12.30 11.97
CA ILE A 185 -13.45 11.01 12.66
C ILE A 185 -14.83 10.39 12.36
N ASP A 186 -15.91 11.19 12.43
CA ASP A 186 -17.27 10.72 12.18
C ASP A 186 -17.47 10.26 10.72
N TRP A 187 -16.92 11.00 9.75
CA TRP A 187 -16.99 10.62 8.33
C TRP A 187 -16.12 9.39 8.02
N ALA A 188 -14.95 9.25 8.65
CA ALA A 188 -14.12 8.06 8.53
C ALA A 188 -14.82 6.83 9.16
N LYS A 189 -15.57 7.01 10.25
CA LYS A 189 -16.39 5.94 10.82
C LYS A 189 -17.54 5.53 9.90
N GLN A 190 -18.24 6.49 9.29
CA GLN A 190 -19.27 6.19 8.29
C GLN A 190 -18.69 5.41 7.09
N ALA A 191 -17.51 5.79 6.62
CA ALA A 191 -16.79 5.05 5.58
C ALA A 191 -16.42 3.62 6.01
N THR A 192 -16.02 3.44 7.27
CA THR A 192 -15.74 2.13 7.88
C THR A 192 -16.98 1.27 7.96
N ASP A 193 -18.12 1.87 8.28
CA ASP A 193 -19.37 1.15 8.49
C ASP A 193 -20.11 0.82 7.19
N PHE A 194 -19.73 1.48 6.09
CA PHE A 194 -20.42 1.43 4.81
C PHE A 194 -20.72 0.02 4.31
N ASP A 195 -19.69 -0.84 4.20
CA ASP A 195 -19.84 -2.25 3.83
C ASP A 195 -18.70 -3.12 4.40
N SER A 196 -18.66 -4.41 4.06
CA SER A 196 -17.55 -5.31 4.48
C SER A 196 -16.41 -5.40 3.44
N GLY A 197 -16.44 -4.56 2.40
CA GLY A 197 -15.50 -4.57 1.29
C GLY A 197 -14.14 -3.94 1.63
N HIS A 198 -13.21 -4.06 0.68
CA HIS A 198 -11.84 -3.58 0.84
C HIS A 198 -11.75 -2.05 1.05
N GLN A 199 -12.69 -1.28 0.48
CA GLN A 199 -12.73 0.17 0.65
C GLN A 199 -13.09 0.55 2.09
N SER A 200 -14.10 -0.09 2.67
CA SER A 200 -14.48 0.12 4.08
C SER A 200 -13.37 -0.34 5.04
N ARG A 201 -12.66 -1.44 4.73
CA ARG A 201 -11.47 -1.84 5.48
C ARG A 201 -10.34 -0.80 5.40
N ARG A 202 -10.12 -0.18 4.24
CA ARG A 202 -9.13 0.90 4.09
C ARG A 202 -9.54 2.13 4.90
N ALA A 203 -10.82 2.49 4.86
CA ALA A 203 -11.37 3.57 5.68
C ALA A 203 -11.23 3.28 7.18
N ALA A 204 -11.37 2.02 7.61
CA ALA A 204 -11.17 1.60 9.00
C ALA A 204 -9.74 1.86 9.49
N ASN A 205 -8.74 1.64 8.64
CA ASN A 205 -7.35 1.97 8.95
C ASN A 205 -7.19 3.48 9.16
N TYR A 206 -7.72 4.29 8.24
CA TYR A 206 -7.66 5.75 8.34
C TYR A 206 -8.41 6.28 9.57
N TRP A 207 -9.59 5.72 9.88
CA TRP A 207 -10.32 6.03 11.11
C TRP A 207 -9.47 5.75 12.37
N CYS A 208 -8.79 4.60 12.41
CA CYS A 208 -7.89 4.29 13.52
C CYS A 208 -6.65 5.19 13.58
N GLU A 209 -6.13 5.66 12.43
CA GLU A 209 -5.04 6.64 12.38
C GLU A 209 -5.48 8.01 12.95
N LEU A 210 -6.69 8.46 12.60
CA LEU A 210 -7.27 9.68 13.18
C LEU A 210 -7.45 9.54 14.70
N LEU A 211 -7.98 8.41 15.16
CA LEU A 211 -8.12 8.16 16.59
C LEU A 211 -6.76 8.12 17.30
N ALA A 212 -5.77 7.43 16.73
CA ALA A 212 -4.42 7.39 17.32
C ALA A 212 -3.82 8.79 17.48
N ARG A 213 -4.05 9.69 16.52
CA ARG A 213 -3.49 11.05 16.54
C ARG A 213 -4.26 12.01 17.44
N TYR A 214 -5.60 11.94 17.44
CA TYR A 214 -6.44 12.97 18.04
C TYR A 214 -7.31 12.50 19.21
N ARG A 215 -7.59 11.19 19.32
CA ARG A 215 -8.46 10.59 20.35
C ARG A 215 -7.92 9.21 20.80
N PRO A 216 -6.68 9.12 21.31
CA PRO A 216 -6.01 7.85 21.56
C PRO A 216 -6.76 6.94 22.55
N ASP A 217 -7.52 7.52 23.48
CA ASP A 217 -8.36 6.79 24.44
C ASP A 217 -9.43 5.91 23.76
N ASN A 218 -9.84 6.27 22.54
CA ASN A 218 -10.83 5.52 21.76
C ASN A 218 -10.20 4.47 20.81
N LEU A 219 -8.86 4.48 20.64
CA LEU A 219 -8.18 3.66 19.65
C LEU A 219 -8.34 2.16 19.93
N LEU A 220 -8.21 1.73 21.19
CA LEU A 220 -8.29 0.32 21.55
C LEU A 220 -9.67 -0.26 21.19
N ALA A 221 -10.75 0.45 21.53
CA ALA A 221 -12.10 0.04 21.20
C ALA A 221 -12.29 -0.06 19.67
N ALA A 222 -11.79 0.93 18.92
CA ALA A 222 -11.84 0.92 17.46
C ALA A 222 -11.06 -0.26 16.85
N ARG A 223 -9.83 -0.53 17.31
CA ARG A 223 -9.03 -1.67 16.82
C ARG A 223 -9.70 -3.01 17.11
N ALA A 224 -10.37 -3.14 18.25
CA ALA A 224 -11.16 -4.33 18.56
C ALA A 224 -12.35 -4.50 17.62
N GLU A 225 -13.06 -3.41 17.29
CA GLU A 225 -14.15 -3.41 16.30
C GLU A 225 -13.63 -3.82 14.91
N VAL A 226 -12.55 -3.22 14.45
CA VAL A 226 -11.94 -3.51 13.14
C VAL A 226 -11.47 -4.96 13.06
N PHE A 227 -10.82 -5.49 14.10
CA PHE A 227 -10.42 -6.90 14.14
C PHE A 227 -11.63 -7.84 14.06
N ARG A 228 -12.71 -7.56 14.80
CA ARG A 228 -13.90 -8.40 14.77
C ARG A 228 -14.55 -8.43 13.39
N ARG A 229 -14.60 -7.28 12.70
CA ARG A 229 -15.21 -7.16 11.37
C ARG A 229 -14.35 -7.76 10.27
N TRP A 230 -13.03 -7.59 10.34
CA TRP A 230 -12.07 -8.17 9.39
C TRP A 230 -10.95 -8.92 10.12
N PRO A 231 -11.21 -10.15 10.62
CA PRO A 231 -10.17 -10.92 11.30
C PRO A 231 -9.03 -11.26 10.34
N SER A 232 -7.81 -10.84 10.69
CA SER A 232 -6.58 -11.15 9.95
C SER A 232 -5.38 -10.99 10.87
N SER A 233 -4.23 -11.54 10.48
CA SER A 233 -2.99 -11.36 11.24
C SER A 233 -2.64 -9.88 11.45
N THR A 234 -2.89 -9.03 10.44
CA THR A 234 -2.65 -7.58 10.50
C THR A 234 -3.60 -6.87 11.47
N THR A 235 -4.91 -7.10 11.39
CA THR A 235 -5.88 -6.44 12.29
C THR A 235 -5.75 -6.94 13.73
N ALA A 236 -5.35 -8.20 13.93
CA ALA A 236 -4.98 -8.73 15.24
C ALA A 236 -3.70 -8.08 15.79
N ALA A 237 -2.70 -7.83 14.93
CA ALA A 237 -1.49 -7.12 15.30
C ALA A 237 -1.77 -5.69 15.75
N ASP A 238 -2.60 -4.96 15.00
CA ASP A 238 -2.97 -3.59 15.36
C ASP A 238 -3.72 -3.54 16.69
N LEU A 239 -4.62 -4.50 16.96
CA LEU A 239 -5.27 -4.66 18.25
C LEU A 239 -4.27 -5.01 19.36
N TYR A 240 -3.35 -5.93 19.12
CA TYR A 240 -2.31 -6.30 20.07
C TYR A 240 -1.44 -5.08 20.46
N GLN A 241 -1.03 -4.27 19.48
CA GLN A 241 -0.27 -3.04 19.74
C GLN A 241 -1.07 -2.02 20.54
N ALA A 242 -2.35 -1.81 20.20
CA ALA A 242 -3.20 -0.86 20.92
C ALA A 242 -3.55 -1.33 22.35
N ALA A 243 -3.67 -2.65 22.57
CA ALA A 243 -4.03 -3.21 23.87
C ALA A 243 -2.89 -3.09 24.89
N GLY A 244 -1.63 -3.25 24.46
CA GLY A 244 -0.48 -3.18 25.36
C GLY A 244 -0.65 -4.08 26.59
N ALA A 245 -0.70 -3.48 27.78
CA ALA A 245 -0.89 -4.21 29.04
C ALA A 245 -2.27 -4.92 29.15
N ALA A 246 -3.28 -4.46 28.42
CA ALA A 246 -4.62 -5.06 28.39
C ALA A 246 -4.72 -6.25 27.40
N TRP A 247 -3.65 -6.61 26.70
CA TRP A 247 -3.66 -7.75 25.77
C TRP A 247 -4.23 -9.07 26.34
N PRO A 248 -3.97 -9.45 27.61
CA PRO A 248 -4.56 -10.65 28.18
C PRO A 248 -6.09 -10.73 28.05
N ASP A 249 -6.79 -9.59 28.06
CA ASP A 249 -8.26 -9.53 27.97
C ASP A 249 -8.78 -9.85 26.56
N TYR A 250 -7.95 -9.69 25.53
CA TYR A 250 -8.31 -9.91 24.12
C TYR A 250 -7.74 -11.21 23.55
N ARG A 251 -6.72 -11.79 24.19
CA ARG A 251 -5.93 -12.90 23.65
C ARG A 251 -6.79 -14.09 23.23
N GLU A 252 -7.68 -14.54 24.11
CA GLU A 252 -8.53 -15.70 23.85
C GLU A 252 -9.48 -15.45 22.67
N GLU A 253 -10.17 -14.31 22.66
CA GLU A 253 -11.06 -13.91 21.57
C GLU A 253 -10.31 -13.87 20.23
N VAL A 254 -9.12 -13.26 20.21
CA VAL A 254 -8.33 -13.10 18.99
C VAL A 254 -7.90 -14.45 18.42
N PHE A 255 -7.35 -15.34 19.25
CA PHE A 255 -6.94 -16.66 18.77
C PHE A 255 -8.11 -17.50 18.32
N ALA A 256 -9.23 -17.50 19.05
CA ALA A 256 -10.43 -18.24 18.67
C ALA A 256 -10.97 -17.76 17.31
N ARG A 257 -11.05 -16.44 17.11
CA ARG A 257 -11.58 -15.85 15.87
C ARG A 257 -10.64 -16.02 14.68
N LEU A 258 -9.32 -15.85 14.88
CA LEU A 258 -8.34 -16.13 13.82
C LEU A 258 -8.35 -17.61 13.43
N ALA A 259 -8.36 -18.52 14.40
CA ALA A 259 -8.32 -19.97 14.13
C ALA A 259 -9.55 -20.42 13.34
N ALA A 260 -10.72 -19.87 13.65
CA ALA A 260 -11.96 -20.16 12.93
C ALA A 260 -11.96 -19.66 11.47
N MET A 261 -11.26 -18.56 11.18
CA MET A 261 -11.27 -17.92 9.86
C MET A 261 -10.10 -18.35 8.97
N SER A 262 -8.90 -18.48 9.55
CA SER A 262 -7.65 -18.66 8.83
C SER A 262 -6.56 -19.22 9.75
N PRO A 263 -6.27 -20.54 9.69
CA PRO A 263 -5.11 -21.13 10.36
C PRO A 263 -3.81 -20.40 10.02
N ARG A 264 -3.66 -19.99 8.75
CA ARG A 264 -2.52 -19.21 8.26
C ARG A 264 -2.36 -17.90 9.04
N ASP A 265 -3.42 -17.08 9.15
CA ASP A 265 -3.33 -15.81 9.88
C ASP A 265 -3.05 -16.02 11.37
N THR A 266 -3.58 -17.10 11.95
CA THR A 266 -3.31 -17.45 13.35
C THR A 266 -1.83 -17.72 13.60
N VAL A 267 -1.21 -18.51 12.70
CA VAL A 267 0.21 -18.84 12.75
C VAL A 267 1.08 -17.61 12.45
N VAL A 268 0.75 -16.83 11.42
CA VAL A 268 1.46 -15.60 11.06
C VAL A 268 1.40 -14.59 12.20
N PHE A 269 0.26 -14.45 12.87
CA PHE A 269 0.11 -13.58 14.04
C PHE A 269 1.06 -13.98 15.18
N ALA A 270 1.07 -15.26 15.55
CA ALA A 270 1.98 -15.77 16.58
C ALA A 270 3.46 -15.59 16.18
N LEU A 271 3.81 -15.91 14.94
CA LEU A 271 5.19 -15.88 14.44
C LEU A 271 5.73 -14.46 14.25
N ALA A 272 5.01 -13.60 13.53
CA ALA A 272 5.51 -12.30 13.07
C ALA A 272 5.23 -11.18 14.08
N HIS A 273 4.10 -11.22 14.79
CA HIS A 273 3.64 -10.11 15.62
C HIS A 273 3.87 -10.37 17.11
N LEU A 274 3.54 -11.57 17.62
CA LEU A 274 3.90 -11.94 18.99
C LEU A 274 5.36 -12.37 19.12
N LYS A 275 6.00 -12.76 18.01
CA LYS A 275 7.37 -13.32 17.97
C LYS A 275 7.51 -14.57 18.85
N ASP A 276 6.43 -15.33 18.99
CA ASP A 276 6.36 -16.57 19.77
C ASP A 276 6.42 -17.77 18.82
N VAL A 277 7.66 -18.17 18.52
CA VAL A 277 7.97 -19.26 17.58
C VAL A 277 7.43 -20.62 18.09
N PRO A 278 7.60 -21.00 19.38
CA PRO A 278 6.99 -22.22 19.90
C PRO A 278 5.47 -22.25 19.82
N LEU A 279 4.79 -21.15 20.14
CA LEU A 279 3.34 -21.06 19.99
C LEU A 279 2.91 -21.21 18.53
N ALA A 280 3.57 -20.51 17.61
CA ALA A 280 3.29 -20.60 16.18
C ALA A 280 3.46 -22.02 15.64
N TRP A 281 4.50 -22.74 16.08
CA TRP A 281 4.74 -24.15 15.73
C TRP A 281 3.61 -25.06 16.20
N ASN A 282 3.19 -24.94 17.45
CA ASN A 282 2.09 -25.73 17.99
C ASN A 282 0.76 -25.42 17.29
N LEU A 283 0.49 -24.14 17.02
CA LEU A 283 -0.72 -23.73 16.29
C LEU A 283 -0.74 -24.27 14.86
N ALA A 284 0.40 -24.27 14.16
CA ALA A 284 0.47 -24.79 12.79
C ALA A 284 0.11 -26.27 12.71
N HIS A 285 0.54 -27.08 13.69
CA HIS A 285 0.17 -28.49 13.78
C HIS A 285 -1.29 -28.67 14.22
N ASN A 286 -1.71 -28.01 15.30
CA ASN A 286 -3.04 -28.17 15.90
C ASN A 286 -4.16 -27.72 14.97
N LEU A 287 -3.92 -26.68 14.16
CA LEU A 287 -4.90 -26.12 13.22
C LEU A 287 -4.81 -26.73 11.83
N GLY A 288 -3.87 -27.66 11.59
CA GLY A 288 -3.66 -28.28 10.28
C GLY A 288 -3.31 -27.25 9.20
N LEU A 289 -2.30 -26.41 9.45
CA LEU A 289 -1.87 -25.40 8.49
C LEU A 289 -1.53 -26.04 7.13
N ASP A 290 -2.13 -25.54 6.06
CA ASP A 290 -1.89 -25.96 4.68
C ASP A 290 -1.43 -24.75 3.85
N ASP A 291 -0.25 -24.21 4.19
CA ASP A 291 0.39 -23.11 3.46
C ASP A 291 1.91 -23.28 3.47
N ASP A 292 2.47 -23.74 2.36
CA ASP A 292 3.90 -24.04 2.21
C ASP A 292 4.82 -22.85 2.53
N ARG A 293 4.38 -21.65 2.17
CA ARG A 293 5.14 -20.43 2.43
C ARG A 293 5.27 -20.17 3.93
N THR A 294 4.15 -20.21 4.65
CA THR A 294 4.12 -20.01 6.10
C THR A 294 4.87 -21.13 6.81
N TRP A 295 4.73 -22.39 6.38
CA TRP A 295 5.53 -23.50 6.90
C TRP A 295 7.03 -23.31 6.69
N SER A 296 7.45 -22.84 5.51
CA SER A 296 8.86 -22.60 5.21
C SER A 296 9.46 -21.50 6.10
N ASP A 297 8.72 -20.42 6.33
CA ASP A 297 9.16 -19.33 7.23
C ASP A 297 9.20 -19.80 8.70
N LEU A 298 8.18 -20.54 9.13
CA LEU A 298 8.07 -21.09 10.47
C LEU A 298 9.15 -22.13 10.78
N ALA A 299 9.37 -23.11 9.90
CA ALA A 299 10.42 -24.11 10.06
C ALA A 299 11.80 -23.46 10.17
N LYS A 300 12.09 -22.46 9.34
CA LYS A 300 13.35 -21.70 9.40
C LYS A 300 13.53 -21.00 10.76
N ALA A 301 12.45 -20.49 11.36
CA ALA A 301 12.50 -19.88 12.68
C ALA A 301 12.63 -20.92 13.81
N TYR A 302 11.94 -22.06 13.68
CA TYR A 302 11.86 -23.12 14.69
C TYR A 302 13.14 -23.97 14.78
N GLU A 303 13.95 -24.04 13.72
CA GLU A 303 15.25 -24.73 13.69
C GLU A 303 16.17 -24.39 14.88
N LYS A 304 16.06 -23.19 15.46
CA LYS A 304 16.86 -22.78 16.62
C LYS A 304 16.45 -23.46 17.93
N PHE A 305 15.21 -23.94 17.99
CA PHE A 305 14.65 -24.61 19.16
C PHE A 305 14.87 -26.12 19.07
N ASP A 306 14.49 -26.70 17.92
CA ASP A 306 14.69 -28.11 17.63
C ASP A 306 15.00 -28.31 16.14
N PRO A 307 16.29 -28.49 15.78
CA PRO A 307 16.72 -28.73 14.41
C PRO A 307 16.17 -30.02 13.78
N LEU A 308 15.86 -31.04 14.59
CA LEU A 308 15.41 -32.33 14.09
C LEU A 308 13.90 -32.35 13.89
N ALA A 309 13.14 -31.67 14.77
CA ALA A 309 11.68 -31.55 14.65
C ALA A 309 11.22 -30.89 13.34
N VAL A 310 12.07 -30.11 12.66
CA VAL A 310 11.71 -29.49 11.37
C VAL A 310 11.84 -30.44 10.18
N LEU A 311 12.56 -31.57 10.30
CA LEU A 311 12.85 -32.45 9.17
C LEU A 311 11.59 -33.01 8.48
N PRO A 312 10.52 -33.44 9.20
CA PRO A 312 9.28 -33.87 8.55
C PRO A 312 8.62 -32.75 7.73
N VAL A 313 8.57 -31.53 8.25
CA VAL A 313 8.03 -30.37 7.52
C VAL A 313 8.88 -30.04 6.30
N GLN A 314 10.21 -30.06 6.43
CA GLN A 314 11.11 -29.84 5.31
C GLN A 314 10.98 -30.91 4.22
N THR A 315 10.69 -32.15 4.62
CA THR A 315 10.40 -33.26 3.69
C THR A 315 9.13 -32.97 2.88
N ALA A 316 8.03 -32.65 3.54
CA ALA A 316 6.76 -32.33 2.88
C ALA A 316 6.90 -31.14 1.91
N LEU A 317 7.61 -30.08 2.32
CA LEU A 317 7.88 -28.92 1.46
C LEU A 317 8.75 -29.29 0.25
N ALA A 318 9.76 -30.15 0.42
CA ALA A 318 10.58 -30.61 -0.70
C ALA A 318 9.75 -31.44 -1.69
N GLU A 319 8.88 -32.34 -1.19
CA GLU A 319 7.99 -33.13 -2.05
C GLU A 319 6.96 -32.26 -2.80
N SER A 320 6.37 -31.26 -2.12
CA SER A 320 5.46 -30.29 -2.74
C SER A 320 6.12 -29.51 -3.88
N GLU A 321 7.35 -29.02 -3.66
CA GLU A 321 8.14 -28.33 -4.69
C GLU A 321 8.40 -29.23 -5.92
N LEU A 322 8.53 -30.55 -5.73
CA LEU A 322 8.82 -31.51 -6.79
C LEU A 322 7.60 -32.00 -7.57
N VAL A 323 6.37 -31.66 -7.16
CA VAL A 323 5.15 -31.99 -7.92
C VAL A 323 5.25 -31.43 -9.34
N GLU A 324 5.49 -30.12 -9.43
CA GLU A 324 5.58 -29.39 -10.69
C GLU A 324 6.99 -29.48 -11.31
N ALA A 325 7.03 -29.68 -12.61
CA ALA A 325 8.28 -29.84 -13.35
C ALA A 325 8.93 -28.49 -13.69
N ASP A 326 9.35 -27.76 -12.67
CA ASP A 326 9.94 -26.42 -12.81
C ASP A 326 11.38 -26.33 -12.27
N ALA A 327 12.21 -25.57 -12.97
CA ALA A 327 13.63 -25.44 -12.68
C ALA A 327 13.97 -24.59 -11.46
N GLN A 328 13.14 -23.60 -11.13
CA GLN A 328 13.30 -22.84 -9.89
C GLN A 328 12.91 -23.72 -8.70
N ARG A 329 11.83 -24.49 -8.84
CA ARG A 329 11.39 -25.44 -7.81
C ARG A 329 12.41 -26.54 -7.53
N TYR A 330 13.01 -27.14 -8.56
CA TYR A 330 14.09 -28.14 -8.37
C TYR A 330 15.28 -27.58 -7.59
N ARG A 331 15.69 -26.33 -7.87
CA ARG A 331 16.75 -25.65 -7.13
C ARG A 331 16.37 -25.40 -5.68
N SER A 332 15.11 -25.05 -5.42
CA SER A 332 14.58 -24.88 -4.06
C SER A 332 14.65 -26.21 -3.28
N ALA A 333 14.12 -27.29 -3.86
CA ALA A 333 14.08 -28.61 -3.25
C ALA A 333 15.49 -29.15 -2.95
N ALA A 334 16.43 -29.00 -3.90
CA ALA A 334 17.82 -29.41 -3.70
C ALA A 334 18.49 -28.67 -2.53
N ARG A 335 18.25 -27.36 -2.39
CA ARG A 335 18.76 -26.57 -1.25
C ARG A 335 18.12 -27.00 0.06
N ARG A 336 16.83 -27.32 0.04
CA ARG A 336 16.09 -27.80 1.21
C ARG A 336 16.64 -29.13 1.71
N LEU A 337 16.79 -30.12 0.82
CA LEU A 337 17.40 -31.42 1.14
C LEU A 337 18.84 -31.28 1.65
N LYS A 338 19.63 -30.38 1.05
CA LYS A 338 21.00 -30.09 1.53
C LYS A 338 20.98 -29.55 2.96
N ARG A 339 20.05 -28.65 3.27
CA ARG A 339 19.87 -28.12 4.63
C ARG A 339 19.45 -29.22 5.59
N MET A 340 18.50 -30.07 5.21
CA MET A 340 18.07 -31.22 6.02
C MET A 340 19.25 -32.13 6.39
N ARG A 341 20.13 -32.47 5.43
CA ARG A 341 21.35 -33.25 5.72
C ARG A 341 22.25 -32.56 6.75
N LYS A 342 22.39 -31.24 6.66
CA LYS A 342 23.18 -30.45 7.61
C LYS A 342 22.54 -30.47 9.02
N LEU A 343 21.21 -30.37 9.10
CA LEU A 343 20.48 -30.39 10.37
C LEU A 343 20.54 -31.77 11.03
N ALA A 344 20.42 -32.84 10.24
CA ALA A 344 20.45 -34.22 10.73
C ALA A 344 21.88 -34.74 11.01
N ALA A 345 22.93 -34.01 10.62
CA ALA A 345 24.31 -34.47 10.74
C ALA A 345 24.67 -34.80 12.20
N GLY A 346 25.13 -36.04 12.44
CA GLY A 346 25.49 -36.52 13.78
C GLY A 346 24.30 -36.96 14.65
N SER A 347 23.08 -36.95 14.10
CA SER A 347 21.88 -37.55 14.74
C SER A 347 21.58 -38.95 14.18
N ASP A 348 20.68 -39.66 14.84
CA ASP A 348 20.09 -40.91 14.37
C ASP A 348 19.26 -40.76 13.08
N GLN A 349 18.70 -39.56 12.84
CA GLN A 349 17.91 -39.25 11.65
C GLN A 349 18.76 -38.96 10.38
N ALA A 350 20.09 -38.95 10.49
CA ALA A 350 20.97 -38.72 9.34
C ALA A 350 20.76 -39.73 8.21
N ALA A 351 20.59 -41.02 8.57
CA ALA A 351 20.36 -42.10 7.62
C ALA A 351 19.02 -41.97 6.89
N GLU A 352 17.97 -41.58 7.62
CA GLU A 352 16.61 -41.38 7.05
C GLU A 352 16.59 -40.26 6.01
N VAL A 353 17.31 -39.16 6.25
CA VAL A 353 17.42 -38.06 5.28
C VAL A 353 18.14 -38.51 4.00
N ASP A 354 19.21 -39.31 4.13
CA ASP A 354 19.93 -39.84 2.96
C ASP A 354 19.08 -40.87 2.19
N GLU A 355 18.28 -41.69 2.88
CA GLU A 355 17.31 -42.60 2.27
C GLU A 355 16.18 -41.87 1.53
N LEU A 356 15.65 -40.78 2.12
CA LEU A 356 14.68 -39.90 1.45
C LEU A 356 15.26 -39.37 0.13
N ILE A 357 16.50 -38.87 0.14
CA ILE A 357 17.16 -38.36 -1.06
C ILE A 357 17.29 -39.46 -2.12
N ALA A 358 17.72 -40.67 -1.73
CA ALA A 358 17.82 -41.81 -2.64
C ALA A 358 16.45 -42.17 -3.24
N THR A 359 15.39 -42.13 -2.42
CA THR A 359 14.01 -42.38 -2.86
C THR A 359 13.54 -41.33 -3.86
N LEU A 360 13.78 -40.04 -3.60
CA LEU A 360 13.42 -38.95 -4.51
C LEU A 360 14.20 -39.04 -5.83
N ARG A 361 15.50 -39.39 -5.79
CA ARG A 361 16.30 -39.63 -6.99
C ARG A 361 15.72 -40.75 -7.84
N HIS A 362 15.39 -41.89 -7.22
CA HIS A 362 14.79 -43.03 -7.91
C HIS A 362 13.41 -42.70 -8.50
N ARG A 363 12.53 -42.09 -7.70
CA ARG A 363 11.17 -41.68 -8.12
C ARG A 363 11.23 -40.74 -9.33
N TYR A 364 12.16 -39.78 -9.33
CA TYR A 364 12.30 -38.78 -10.39
C TYR A 364 13.50 -39.02 -11.32
N HIS A 365 13.91 -40.27 -11.54
CA HIS A 365 15.05 -40.62 -12.41
C HIS A 365 14.92 -40.09 -13.85
N ARG A 366 13.68 -39.93 -14.35
CA ARG A 366 13.40 -39.40 -15.70
C ARG A 366 13.44 -37.87 -15.82
N ARG A 367 13.81 -37.15 -14.75
CA ARG A 367 13.91 -35.68 -14.73
C ARG A 367 15.40 -35.27 -14.68
N PRO A 368 16.14 -35.26 -15.81
CA PRO A 368 17.59 -35.05 -15.81
C PRO A 368 18.01 -33.70 -15.22
N ARG A 369 17.20 -32.66 -15.41
CA ARG A 369 17.45 -31.34 -14.81
C ARG A 369 17.37 -31.37 -13.29
N LEU A 370 16.47 -32.15 -12.70
CA LEU A 370 16.37 -32.31 -11.25
C LEU A 370 17.60 -33.04 -10.69
N GLN A 371 18.01 -34.13 -11.35
CA GLN A 371 19.21 -34.88 -10.97
C GLN A 371 20.45 -33.98 -10.95
N LEU A 372 20.61 -33.14 -12.00
CA LEU A 372 21.69 -32.17 -12.06
C LEU A 372 21.67 -31.16 -10.89
N GLU A 373 20.49 -30.69 -10.47
CA GLU A 373 20.40 -29.79 -9.31
C GLU A 373 20.71 -30.50 -7.99
N PHE A 374 20.36 -31.78 -7.84
CA PHE A 374 20.76 -32.59 -6.69
C PHE A 374 22.28 -32.80 -6.64
N ASP A 375 22.90 -33.08 -7.79
CA ASP A 375 24.35 -33.23 -7.91
C ASP A 375 25.07 -31.92 -7.59
N ARG A 376 24.59 -30.78 -8.13
CA ARG A 376 25.11 -29.44 -7.83
C ARG A 376 24.98 -29.07 -6.35
N ALA A 377 23.93 -29.53 -5.68
CA ALA A 377 23.75 -29.32 -4.26
C ALA A 377 24.69 -30.20 -3.40
N GLY A 378 25.34 -31.21 -3.99
CA GLY A 378 26.20 -32.17 -3.30
C GLY A 378 25.42 -33.22 -2.52
N LEU A 379 24.22 -33.58 -2.99
CA LEU A 379 23.40 -34.63 -2.39
C LEU A 379 23.92 -36.00 -2.82
N PRO A 380 23.92 -37.03 -1.94
CA PRO A 380 24.45 -38.35 -2.25
C PRO A 380 23.90 -38.87 -3.59
N SER A 381 24.80 -39.35 -4.43
CA SER A 381 24.47 -40.28 -5.50
C SER A 381 24.46 -41.68 -4.90
N HIS A 382 23.59 -42.56 -5.41
CA HIS A 382 23.45 -43.94 -4.94
C HIS A 382 24.77 -44.63 -4.58
#